data_AF-A0A494VTW9-F1
#
_entry.id   AF-A0A494VTW9-F1
#
_cell.length_a   1.000
_cell.length_b   1.000
_cell.length_c   1.000
_cell.angle_alpha   90.00
_cell.angle_beta   90.00
_cell.angle_gamma   90.00
#
_symmetry.space_group_name_H-M   'P 1'
#
loop_
_entity.id
_entity.type
_entity.pdbx_description
1 polymer ?
#
loop_
_entity_poly.entity_id
_entity_poly.type
_entity_poly.pdbx_seq_one_letter_code
_entity_poly.pdbx_strand_id
1 'polypeptide(L)'
;MKKTILLSFAIMLLSVGISRAQVIPSFSFGLKGGLNYSTFPSNGIFNNDNKAGYQAGAWARIGGLGFIFQPELYVTGKNVTVKTDDGMGTAKANFTSVDVPLLLGGKVGALGIGGRFYGGPVLSFTVNKDQSLSGATAEAARLKYKDANYALQVGAGIDISSLSIDLRYEGGLNKIAYGNDNSHTRVSLFSLAVAYKLFSL
;
A
#
# COMPACT_ATOMS: atom_id res chain seq x y z
N MET A 1 35.16 -0.01 26.36
CA MET A 1 35.53 -1.11 25.44
C MET A 1 34.30 -1.74 24.78
N LYS A 2 33.31 -2.28 25.53
CA LYS A 2 32.09 -2.88 24.92
C LYS A 2 31.29 -1.94 24.01
N LYS A 3 31.13 -0.66 24.40
CA LYS A 3 30.39 0.35 23.61
C LYS A 3 31.10 0.77 22.32
N THR A 4 32.43 0.82 22.34
CA THR A 4 33.25 1.15 21.17
C THR A 4 33.24 0.03 20.14
N ILE A 5 33.27 -1.23 20.59
CA ILE A 5 33.13 -2.41 19.71
C ILE A 5 31.74 -2.45 19.06
N LEU A 6 30.68 -2.15 19.82
CA LEU A 6 29.31 -2.11 19.29
C LEU A 6 29.13 -1.01 18.23
N LEU A 7 29.75 0.15 18.44
CA LEU A 7 29.72 1.28 17.51
C LEU A 7 30.50 0.97 16.22
N SER A 8 31.69 0.37 16.33
CA SER A 8 32.48 -0.06 15.18
C SER A 8 31.77 -1.15 14.37
N PHE A 9 31.09 -2.08 15.04
CA PHE A 9 30.30 -3.12 14.37
C PHE A 9 29.08 -2.55 13.65
N ALA A 10 28.41 -1.55 14.23
CA ALA A 10 27.31 -0.82 13.59
C ALA A 10 27.77 -0.03 12.36
N ILE A 11 28.92 0.64 12.44
CA ILE A 11 29.53 1.38 11.31
C ILE A 11 29.94 0.41 10.19
N MET A 12 30.47 -0.76 10.55
CA MET A 12 30.86 -1.79 9.58
C MET A 12 29.63 -2.39 8.88
N LEU A 13 28.54 -2.65 9.60
CA LEU A 13 27.24 -3.05 9.03
C LEU A 13 26.63 -1.98 8.10
N LEU A 14 26.76 -0.70 8.46
CA LEU A 14 26.33 0.42 7.61
C LEU A 14 27.18 0.54 6.33
N SER A 15 28.49 0.29 6.42
CA SER A 15 29.40 0.39 5.26
C SER A 15 29.24 -0.72 4.22
N VAL A 16 28.84 -1.94 4.64
CA VAL A 16 28.55 -3.05 3.72
C VAL A 16 27.28 -2.79 2.89
N GLY A 17 26.36 -1.95 3.38
CA GLY A 17 25.12 -1.59 2.69
C GLY A 17 25.27 -0.66 1.48
N ILE A 18 26.43 -0.01 1.30
CA ILE A 18 26.63 1.04 0.28
C ILE A 18 27.32 0.49 -0.99
N SER A 19 27.93 -0.70 -0.93
CA SER A 19 28.91 -1.13 -1.96
C SER A 19 28.37 -1.94 -3.15
N ARG A 20 27.06 -1.97 -3.44
CA ARG A 20 26.52 -2.66 -4.64
C ARG A 20 25.22 -2.04 -5.18
N ALA A 21 25.13 -0.73 -5.28
CA ALA A 21 24.08 -0.08 -6.07
C ALA A 21 24.40 -0.32 -7.57
N GLN A 22 23.97 -1.45 -8.14
CA GLN A 22 24.10 -1.67 -9.59
C GLN A 22 23.45 -0.49 -10.33
N VAL A 23 24.23 0.14 -11.21
CA VAL A 23 23.87 1.30 -12.04
C VAL A 23 22.88 0.91 -13.16
N ILE A 24 22.39 -0.33 -13.17
CA ILE A 24 21.52 -0.83 -14.22
C ILE A 24 20.08 -0.43 -13.89
N PRO A 25 19.40 0.32 -14.77
CA PRO A 25 17.98 0.57 -14.62
C PRO A 25 17.26 -0.78 -14.65
N SER A 26 16.59 -1.09 -13.54
CA SER A 26 15.78 -2.28 -13.39
C SER A 26 14.32 -1.94 -13.69
N PHE A 27 13.66 -2.86 -14.37
CA PHE A 27 12.21 -2.82 -14.53
C PHE A 27 11.64 -4.14 -14.02
N SER A 28 10.49 -4.10 -13.36
CA SER A 28 9.79 -5.30 -12.91
C SER A 28 8.29 -5.07 -12.97
N PHE A 29 7.55 -6.12 -13.30
CA PHE A 29 6.09 -6.10 -13.32
C PHE A 29 5.54 -7.38 -12.68
N GLY A 30 4.40 -7.27 -12.01
CA GLY A 30 3.78 -8.41 -11.37
C GLY A 30 2.37 -8.16 -10.87
N LEU A 31 1.82 -9.19 -10.23
CA LEU A 31 0.52 -9.16 -9.58
C LEU A 31 0.68 -9.01 -8.08
N LYS A 32 -0.32 -8.44 -7.42
CA LYS A 32 -0.36 -8.31 -5.97
C LYS A 32 -1.78 -8.47 -5.46
N GLY A 33 -1.92 -9.21 -4.36
CA GLY A 33 -3.16 -9.34 -3.61
C GLY A 33 -2.90 -9.12 -2.13
N GLY A 34 -3.85 -8.52 -1.42
CA GLY A 34 -3.70 -8.23 0.00
C GLY A 34 -5.01 -8.00 0.73
N LEU A 35 -4.91 -7.93 2.05
CA LEU A 35 -6.00 -7.68 2.98
C LEU A 35 -5.77 -6.34 3.67
N ASN A 36 -6.86 -5.60 3.85
CA ASN A 36 -6.89 -4.29 4.49
C ASN A 36 -7.55 -4.39 5.87
N TYR A 37 -7.01 -3.70 6.86
CA TYR A 37 -7.44 -3.72 8.26
C TYR A 37 -7.61 -2.29 8.80
N SER A 38 -8.67 -2.04 9.55
CA SER A 38 -9.01 -0.70 10.08
C SER A 38 -8.23 -0.33 11.35
N THR A 39 -7.64 -1.31 12.03
CA THR A 39 -6.88 -1.11 13.27
C THR A 39 -5.77 -2.15 13.35
N PHE A 40 -4.58 -1.73 13.78
CA PHE A 40 -3.49 -2.66 14.05
C PHE A 40 -3.87 -3.50 15.27
N PRO A 41 -3.84 -4.84 15.20
CA PRO A 41 -4.23 -5.66 16.33
C PRO A 41 -3.31 -5.42 17.53
N SER A 42 -3.87 -5.10 18.70
CA SER A 42 -3.12 -4.88 19.95
C SER A 42 -2.24 -6.08 20.35
N ASN A 43 -2.60 -7.27 19.86
CA ASN A 43 -1.94 -8.53 20.21
C ASN A 43 -1.10 -9.08 19.04
N GLY A 44 -0.90 -8.31 17.96
CA GLY A 44 -0.15 -8.77 16.77
C GLY A 44 -0.87 -9.81 15.90
N ILE A 45 -2.10 -10.21 16.24
CA ILE A 45 -2.89 -11.20 15.50
C ILE A 45 -3.97 -10.50 14.68
N PHE A 46 -3.87 -10.59 13.36
CA PHE A 46 -4.89 -10.07 12.44
C PHE A 46 -6.17 -10.94 12.52
N ASN A 47 -7.19 -10.46 13.22
CA ASN A 47 -8.49 -11.14 13.34
C ASN A 47 -9.51 -10.63 12.31
N ASN A 48 -10.51 -11.46 11.99
CA ASN A 48 -11.57 -11.15 11.02
C ASN A 48 -12.40 -9.92 11.42
N ASP A 49 -12.50 -9.64 12.72
CA ASP A 49 -13.24 -8.50 13.27
C ASP A 49 -12.65 -7.14 12.85
N ASN A 50 -11.35 -7.09 12.56
CA ASN A 50 -10.63 -5.87 12.16
C ASN A 50 -10.43 -5.79 10.64
N LYS A 51 -10.90 -6.79 9.87
CA LYS A 51 -10.75 -6.85 8.42
C LYS A 51 -11.64 -5.77 7.78
N ALA A 52 -10.99 -4.71 7.32
CA ALA A 52 -11.62 -3.59 6.64
C ALA A 52 -11.75 -3.80 5.13
N GLY A 53 -11.10 -4.80 4.53
CA GLY A 53 -11.22 -5.00 3.09
C GLY A 53 -10.21 -5.96 2.47
N TYR A 54 -10.15 -5.93 1.15
CA TYR A 54 -9.18 -6.63 0.32
C TYR A 54 -8.77 -5.76 -0.87
N GLN A 55 -7.62 -6.07 -1.47
CA GLN A 55 -7.14 -5.45 -2.68
C GLN A 55 -6.50 -6.48 -3.59
N ALA A 56 -6.69 -6.35 -4.90
CA ALA A 56 -6.05 -7.19 -5.90
C ALA A 56 -5.76 -6.38 -7.17
N GLY A 57 -4.62 -6.63 -7.79
CA GLY A 57 -4.26 -5.96 -9.03
C GLY A 57 -2.79 -6.14 -9.39
N ALA A 58 -2.22 -5.12 -10.01
CA ALA A 58 -0.90 -5.18 -10.61
C ALA A 58 0.03 -4.08 -10.06
N TRP A 59 1.33 -4.34 -10.16
CA TRP A 59 2.37 -3.38 -9.81
C TRP A 59 3.46 -3.39 -10.87
N ALA A 60 4.04 -2.23 -11.11
CA ALA A 60 5.30 -2.11 -11.82
C ALA A 60 6.32 -1.44 -10.90
N ARG A 61 7.61 -1.72 -11.10
CA ARG A 61 8.70 -1.10 -10.37
C ARG A 61 9.80 -0.75 -11.34
N ILE A 62 10.19 0.51 -11.34
CA ILE A 62 11.31 1.05 -12.08
C ILE A 62 12.31 1.53 -11.04
N GLY A 63 13.58 1.18 -11.16
CA GLY A 63 14.55 1.58 -10.15
C GLY A 63 15.98 1.51 -10.61
N GLY A 64 16.85 2.17 -9.88
CA GLY A 64 18.29 2.23 -10.13
C GLY A 64 18.97 2.94 -8.97
N LEU A 65 20.23 2.61 -8.72
CA LEU A 65 21.02 3.25 -7.64
C LEU A 65 20.37 3.17 -6.24
N GLY A 66 19.59 2.11 -5.97
CA GLY A 66 18.89 1.93 -4.71
C GLY A 66 17.54 2.69 -4.61
N PHE A 67 17.20 3.53 -5.57
CA PHE A 67 15.89 4.20 -5.64
C PHE A 67 14.90 3.37 -6.45
N ILE A 68 13.63 3.45 -6.05
CA ILE A 68 12.52 2.81 -6.75
C ILE A 68 11.35 3.79 -6.94
N PHE A 69 10.75 3.74 -8.11
CA PHE A 69 9.42 4.24 -8.39
C PHE A 69 8.50 3.04 -8.68
N GLN A 70 7.39 2.94 -7.97
CA GLN A 70 6.50 1.79 -8.01
C GLN A 70 5.05 2.25 -8.19
N PRO A 71 4.59 2.46 -9.44
CA PRO A 71 3.18 2.66 -9.73
C PRO A 71 2.41 1.34 -9.63
N GLU A 72 1.20 1.41 -9.12
CA GLU A 72 0.34 0.26 -8.88
C GLU A 72 -1.10 0.56 -9.29
N LEU A 73 -1.87 -0.49 -9.54
CA LEU A 73 -3.29 -0.40 -9.87
C LEU A 73 -4.03 -1.54 -9.17
N TYR A 74 -5.01 -1.20 -8.34
CA TYR A 74 -5.80 -2.14 -7.56
C TYR A 74 -7.29 -1.97 -7.76
N VAL A 75 -8.01 -3.08 -7.74
CA VAL A 75 -9.42 -3.11 -7.34
C VAL A 75 -9.45 -3.41 -5.85
N THR A 76 -10.05 -2.50 -5.07
CA THR A 76 -10.13 -2.58 -3.62
C THR A 76 -11.58 -2.68 -3.18
N GLY A 77 -11.89 -3.68 -2.36
CA GLY A 77 -13.16 -3.78 -1.65
C GLY A 77 -12.97 -3.34 -0.20
N LYS A 78 -13.70 -2.32 0.25
CA LYS A 78 -13.69 -1.78 1.62
C LYS A 78 -15.03 -2.10 2.30
N ASN A 79 -14.99 -2.82 3.42
CA ASN A 79 -16.15 -3.10 4.26
C ASN A 79 -16.15 -2.08 5.41
N VAL A 80 -17.08 -1.12 5.38
CA VAL A 80 -17.28 -0.14 6.45
C VAL A 80 -18.46 -0.60 7.28
N THR A 81 -18.20 -0.85 8.57
CA THR A 81 -19.28 -1.05 9.55
C THR A 81 -19.59 0.29 10.18
N VAL A 82 -20.78 0.80 9.97
CA VAL A 82 -21.25 1.99 10.68
C VAL A 82 -22.17 1.58 11.82
N LYS A 83 -21.83 2.04 13.01
CA LYS A 83 -22.70 1.97 14.18
C LYS A 83 -23.67 3.14 14.05
N THR A 84 -24.96 2.84 13.92
CA THR A 84 -26.00 3.87 14.01
C THR A 84 -26.12 4.31 15.46
N ASP A 85 -26.21 5.62 15.72
CA ASP A 85 -26.22 6.22 17.07
C ASP A 85 -27.36 5.70 17.99
N ASP A 86 -28.39 5.08 17.42
CA ASP A 86 -29.59 4.62 18.15
C ASP A 86 -29.49 3.20 18.75
N GLY A 87 -28.32 2.55 18.71
CA GLY A 87 -28.09 1.26 19.37
C GLY A 87 -28.87 0.06 18.77
N MET A 88 -29.69 0.24 17.74
CA MET A 88 -30.58 -0.80 17.19
C MET A 88 -30.03 -1.57 15.97
N GLY A 89 -28.79 -1.33 15.51
CA GLY A 89 -28.26 -2.15 14.43
C GLY A 89 -26.92 -1.71 13.87
N THR A 90 -26.19 -2.70 13.35
CA THR A 90 -24.88 -2.53 12.71
C THR A 90 -25.10 -2.49 11.19
N ALA A 91 -25.01 -1.32 10.56
CA ALA A 91 -25.13 -1.21 9.11
C ALA A 91 -23.78 -1.50 8.44
N LYS A 92 -23.72 -2.54 7.60
CA LYS A 92 -22.52 -2.88 6.81
C LYS A 92 -22.65 -2.26 5.42
N ALA A 93 -21.76 -1.33 5.09
CA ALA A 93 -21.64 -0.75 3.76
C ALA A 93 -20.37 -1.26 3.08
N ASN A 94 -20.52 -1.82 1.88
CA ASN A 94 -19.39 -2.28 1.07
C ASN A 94 -19.15 -1.27 -0.05
N PHE A 95 -17.92 -0.78 -0.14
CA PHE A 95 -17.49 0.15 -1.18
C PHE A 95 -16.42 -0.51 -2.03
N THR A 96 -16.52 -0.37 -3.34
CA THR A 96 -15.48 -0.79 -4.28
C THR A 96 -14.81 0.44 -4.84
N SER A 97 -13.48 0.40 -4.98
CA SER A 97 -12.72 1.47 -5.62
C SER A 97 -11.64 0.91 -6.53
N VAL A 98 -11.22 1.73 -7.49
CA VAL A 98 -10.00 1.53 -8.26
C VAL A 98 -8.94 2.46 -7.70
N ASP A 99 -7.88 1.88 -7.13
CA ASP A 99 -6.84 2.63 -6.44
C ASP A 99 -5.54 2.62 -7.26
N VAL A 100 -4.94 3.80 -7.42
CA VAL A 100 -3.67 4.02 -8.14
C VAL A 100 -2.63 4.62 -7.18
N PRO A 101 -1.89 3.77 -6.45
CA PRO A 101 -0.73 4.20 -5.68
C PRO A 101 0.46 4.59 -6.57
N LEU A 102 1.08 5.73 -6.29
CA LEU A 102 2.31 6.19 -6.95
C LEU A 102 3.41 6.30 -5.91
N LEU A 103 4.32 5.33 -5.85
CA LEU A 103 5.22 5.17 -4.70
C LEU A 103 6.66 5.45 -5.08
N LEU A 104 7.34 6.22 -4.24
CA LEU A 104 8.78 6.45 -4.32
C LEU A 104 9.44 5.89 -3.07
N GLY A 105 10.63 5.33 -3.22
CA GLY A 105 11.29 4.68 -2.09
C GLY A 105 12.70 4.21 -2.34
N GLY A 106 13.23 3.50 -1.36
CA GLY A 106 14.52 2.85 -1.41
C GLY A 106 14.38 1.34 -1.37
N LYS A 107 15.27 0.65 -2.08
CA LYS A 107 15.44 -0.80 -2.02
C LYS A 107 16.90 -1.13 -1.72
N VAL A 108 17.10 -1.97 -0.72
CA VAL A 108 18.41 -2.49 -0.30
C VAL A 108 18.33 -4.01 -0.20
N GLY A 109 19.26 -4.73 -0.82
CA GLY A 109 19.20 -6.19 -0.84
C GLY A 109 20.38 -6.84 -1.52
N ALA A 110 20.65 -8.09 -1.17
CA ALA A 110 21.69 -8.92 -1.76
C ALA A 110 21.22 -10.38 -1.81
N LEU A 111 21.77 -11.17 -2.74
CA LEU A 111 21.58 -12.63 -2.80
C LEU A 111 20.11 -13.09 -2.84
N GLY A 112 19.25 -12.34 -3.55
CA GLY A 112 17.83 -12.70 -3.72
C GLY A 112 16.89 -12.32 -2.57
N ILE A 113 17.41 -11.70 -1.51
CA ILE A 113 16.62 -11.11 -0.43
C ILE A 113 16.83 -9.59 -0.44
N GLY A 114 15.74 -8.82 -0.45
CA GLY A 114 15.83 -7.36 -0.42
C GLY A 114 14.74 -6.71 0.41
N GLY A 115 15.14 -5.83 1.32
CA GLY A 115 14.25 -4.92 2.02
C GLY A 115 13.94 -3.70 1.18
N ARG A 116 12.72 -3.19 1.29
CA ARG A 116 12.29 -1.95 0.66
C ARG A 116 11.46 -1.12 1.63
N PHE A 117 11.55 0.19 1.46
CA PHE A 117 10.67 1.16 2.08
C PHE A 117 10.22 2.13 1.01
N TYR A 118 8.99 2.59 1.08
CA TYR A 118 8.43 3.50 0.09
C TYR A 118 7.27 4.28 0.68
N GLY A 119 6.95 5.41 0.05
CA GLY A 119 5.78 6.20 0.37
C GLY A 119 5.33 7.01 -0.84
N GLY A 120 4.09 7.44 -0.82
CA GLY A 120 3.55 8.27 -1.89
C GLY A 120 2.04 8.38 -1.87
N PRO A 121 1.49 9.21 -2.77
CA PRO A 121 0.05 9.42 -2.87
C PRO A 121 -0.66 8.18 -3.43
N VAL A 122 -1.93 8.09 -3.08
CA VAL A 122 -2.89 7.13 -3.63
C VAL A 122 -4.06 7.92 -4.21
N LEU A 123 -4.35 7.67 -5.49
CA LEU A 123 -5.54 8.18 -6.15
C LEU A 123 -6.60 7.08 -6.11
N SER A 124 -7.75 7.32 -5.49
CA SER A 124 -8.81 6.34 -5.33
C SER A 124 -10.09 6.78 -6.02
N PHE A 125 -10.53 5.99 -7.00
CA PHE A 125 -11.73 6.23 -7.80
C PHE A 125 -12.84 5.31 -7.31
N THR A 126 -13.82 5.85 -6.60
CA THR A 126 -14.92 5.08 -6.02
C THR A 126 -15.89 4.60 -7.12
N VAL A 127 -16.26 3.32 -7.07
CA VAL A 127 -17.31 2.74 -7.90
C VAL A 127 -18.64 2.95 -7.20
N ASN A 128 -19.60 3.56 -7.89
CA ASN A 128 -20.94 3.85 -7.38
C ASN A 128 -22.00 3.65 -8.47
N LYS A 129 -23.26 4.01 -8.21
CA LYS A 129 -24.36 3.81 -9.17
C LYS A 129 -24.21 4.60 -10.47
N ASP A 130 -23.55 5.75 -10.42
CA ASP A 130 -23.32 6.64 -11.56
C ASP A 130 -21.97 6.38 -12.24
N GLN A 131 -21.05 5.69 -11.55
CA GLN A 131 -19.71 5.37 -12.02
C GLN A 131 -19.45 3.87 -11.88
N SER A 132 -19.59 3.15 -13.01
CA SER A 132 -19.29 1.73 -13.12
C SER A 132 -17.80 1.43 -12.92
N LEU A 133 -17.46 0.17 -12.65
CA LEU A 133 -16.07 -0.29 -12.52
C LEU A 133 -15.22 0.00 -13.77
N SER A 134 -15.82 -0.15 -14.97
CA SER A 134 -15.15 0.18 -16.23
C SER A 134 -14.91 1.69 -16.36
N GLY A 135 -15.86 2.51 -15.92
CA GLY A 135 -15.72 3.96 -15.82
C GLY A 135 -14.57 4.34 -14.88
N ALA A 136 -14.58 3.84 -13.65
CA ALA A 136 -13.53 4.10 -12.66
C ALA A 136 -12.13 3.67 -13.17
N THR A 137 -12.04 2.54 -13.87
CA THR A 137 -10.79 2.07 -14.47
C THR A 137 -10.32 3.00 -15.59
N ALA A 138 -11.22 3.51 -16.43
CA ALA A 138 -10.88 4.46 -17.48
C ALA A 138 -10.41 5.81 -16.93
N GLU A 139 -11.03 6.29 -15.86
CA GLU A 139 -10.64 7.51 -15.14
C GLU A 139 -9.27 7.36 -14.47
N ALA A 140 -9.02 6.21 -13.85
CA ALA A 140 -7.73 5.83 -13.30
C ALA A 140 -6.63 5.77 -14.38
N ALA A 141 -6.91 5.15 -15.54
CA ALA A 141 -5.99 5.08 -16.66
C ALA A 141 -5.67 6.46 -17.26
N ARG A 142 -6.62 7.41 -17.19
CA ARG A 142 -6.45 8.81 -17.63
C ARG A 142 -5.90 9.74 -16.55
N LEU A 143 -5.66 9.23 -15.34
CA LEU A 143 -5.21 10.00 -14.18
C LEU A 143 -6.05 11.28 -13.95
N LYS A 144 -7.37 11.18 -14.12
CA LYS A 144 -8.26 12.34 -13.94
C LYS A 144 -8.40 12.70 -12.47
N TYR A 145 -7.53 13.60 -12.02
CA TYR A 145 -7.37 14.01 -10.63
C TYR A 145 -8.61 14.68 -10.01
N LYS A 146 -9.51 15.29 -10.80
CA LYS A 146 -10.64 16.07 -10.26
C LYS A 146 -11.70 15.23 -9.52
N ASP A 147 -11.85 13.97 -9.90
CA ASP A 147 -12.87 13.05 -9.35
C ASP A 147 -12.25 11.95 -8.46
N ALA A 148 -10.95 12.07 -8.16
CA ALA A 148 -10.21 11.11 -7.34
C ALA A 148 -10.22 11.51 -5.87
N ASN A 149 -10.37 10.53 -4.99
CA ASN A 149 -10.05 10.67 -3.57
C ASN A 149 -8.54 10.52 -3.36
N TYR A 150 -7.98 11.31 -2.45
CA TYR A 150 -6.55 11.30 -2.16
C TYR A 150 -6.25 10.70 -0.79
N ALA A 151 -5.27 9.81 -0.75
CA ALA A 151 -4.66 9.32 0.47
C ALA A 151 -3.13 9.36 0.34
N LEU A 152 -2.45 9.26 1.48
CA LEU A 152 -1.01 9.10 1.54
C LEU A 152 -0.71 7.73 2.15
N GLN A 153 0.17 6.97 1.52
CA GLN A 153 0.61 5.70 2.08
C GLN A 153 2.12 5.67 2.29
N VAL A 154 2.53 4.93 3.30
CA VAL A 154 3.92 4.56 3.58
C VAL A 154 3.95 3.06 3.85
N GLY A 155 5.06 2.42 3.50
CA GLY A 155 5.17 0.98 3.68
C GLY A 155 6.58 0.48 3.60
N ALA A 156 6.72 -0.77 4.02
CA ALA A 156 7.93 -1.54 3.89
C ALA A 156 7.60 -2.90 3.29
N GLY A 157 8.57 -3.52 2.63
CA GLY A 157 8.41 -4.84 2.05
C GLY A 157 9.70 -5.63 2.05
N ILE A 158 9.55 -6.93 1.91
CA ILE A 158 10.65 -7.88 1.75
C ILE A 158 10.41 -8.62 0.44
N ASP A 159 11.43 -8.62 -0.42
CA ASP A 159 11.47 -9.35 -1.68
C ASP A 159 12.29 -10.62 -1.46
N ILE A 160 11.74 -11.78 -1.83
CA ILE A 160 12.39 -13.09 -1.80
C ILE A 160 12.24 -13.68 -3.21
N SER A 161 13.30 -13.57 -4.02
CA SER A 161 13.29 -13.97 -5.44
C SER A 161 12.16 -13.28 -6.24
N SER A 162 11.14 -14.02 -6.68
CA SER A 162 9.96 -13.50 -7.38
C SER A 162 8.78 -13.21 -6.44
N LEU A 163 8.84 -13.63 -5.19
CA LEU A 163 7.82 -13.34 -4.19
C LEU A 163 8.16 -12.06 -3.44
N SER A 164 7.14 -11.34 -3.00
CA SER A 164 7.33 -10.20 -2.14
C SER A 164 6.20 -10.07 -1.15
N ILE A 165 6.52 -9.64 0.07
CA ILE A 165 5.55 -9.37 1.14
C ILE A 165 5.63 -7.88 1.44
N ASP A 166 4.48 -7.24 1.54
CA ASP A 166 4.33 -5.81 1.78
C ASP A 166 3.48 -5.55 3.01
N LEU A 167 3.96 -4.67 3.88
CA LEU A 167 3.20 -4.08 4.98
C LEU A 167 3.10 -2.57 4.75
N ARG A 168 1.87 -2.05 4.78
CA ARG A 168 1.59 -0.65 4.48
C ARG A 168 0.66 -0.03 5.50
N TYR A 169 0.81 1.27 5.66
CA TYR A 169 -0.12 2.13 6.33
C TYR A 169 -0.59 3.21 5.34
N GLU A 170 -1.89 3.27 5.11
CA GLU A 170 -2.57 4.29 4.32
C GLU A 170 -3.30 5.23 5.27
N GLY A 171 -2.94 6.50 5.26
CA GLY A 171 -3.69 7.57 5.91
C GLY A 171 -4.56 8.29 4.89
N GLY A 172 -5.88 8.19 5.02
CA GLY A 172 -6.80 9.00 4.24
C GLY A 172 -6.60 10.50 4.55
N LEU A 173 -6.16 11.27 3.55
CA LEU A 173 -6.01 12.72 3.67
C LEU A 173 -7.37 13.42 3.51
N ASN A 174 -8.25 12.84 2.70
CA ASN A 174 -9.61 13.31 2.50
C ASN A 174 -10.58 12.73 3.53
N LYS A 175 -11.54 13.57 3.91
CA LYS A 175 -12.68 13.18 4.71
C LYS A 175 -13.67 12.39 3.84
N ILE A 176 -13.96 11.13 4.18
CA ILE A 176 -15.03 10.38 3.51
C ILE A 176 -16.36 10.78 4.16
N ALA A 177 -17.28 11.33 3.37
CA ALA A 177 -18.63 11.64 3.82
C ALA A 177 -19.42 10.35 4.05
N TYR A 178 -20.06 10.21 5.21
CA TYR A 178 -21.00 9.13 5.50
C TYR A 178 -22.32 9.70 6.03
N GLY A 179 -23.44 9.23 5.48
CA GLY A 179 -24.79 9.67 5.87
C GLY A 179 -25.26 10.98 5.23
N ASN A 180 -26.49 11.38 5.55
CA ASN A 180 -27.15 12.59 5.02
C ASN A 180 -26.68 13.89 5.73
N ASP A 181 -25.85 13.78 6.78
CA ASP A 181 -25.51 14.87 7.71
C ASP A 181 -24.02 15.29 7.69
N ASN A 182 -23.42 15.46 6.51
CA ASN A 182 -22.08 16.09 6.35
C ASN A 182 -20.99 15.58 7.32
N SER A 183 -21.07 14.30 7.70
CA SER A 183 -20.19 13.69 8.70
C SER A 183 -18.99 13.06 8.00
N HIS A 184 -17.80 13.39 8.48
CA HIS A 184 -16.55 13.26 7.74
C HIS A 184 -15.57 12.40 8.54
N THR A 185 -15.33 11.15 8.12
CA THR A 185 -14.40 10.25 8.81
C THR A 185 -13.09 10.12 8.03
N ARG A 186 -11.96 10.21 8.74
CA ARG A 186 -10.63 9.88 8.22
C ARG A 186 -10.39 8.40 8.45
N VAL A 187 -10.42 7.61 7.38
CA VAL A 187 -10.12 6.18 7.47
C VAL A 187 -8.61 6.00 7.27
N SER A 188 -7.96 5.40 8.27
CA SER A 188 -6.61 4.88 8.12
C SER A 188 -6.65 3.35 8.04
N LEU A 189 -5.86 2.77 7.16
CA LEU A 189 -5.85 1.33 6.90
C LEU A 189 -4.44 0.78 6.99
N PHE A 190 -4.31 -0.41 7.58
CA PHE A 190 -3.12 -1.23 7.45
C PHE A 190 -3.36 -2.28 6.37
N SER A 191 -2.40 -2.45 5.45
CA SER A 191 -2.49 -3.44 4.39
C SER A 191 -1.36 -4.45 4.51
N LEU A 192 -1.70 -5.73 4.49
CA LEU A 192 -0.77 -6.83 4.35
C LEU A 192 -0.99 -7.49 2.99
N ALA A 193 0.04 -7.50 2.15
CA ALA A 193 -0.09 -7.96 0.76
C ALA A 193 1.06 -8.88 0.35
N VAL A 194 0.74 -9.80 -0.56
CA VAL A 194 1.71 -10.67 -1.24
C VAL A 194 1.72 -10.32 -2.72
N ALA A 195 2.92 -10.20 -3.26
CA ALA A 195 3.18 -9.87 -4.65
C ALA A 195 3.98 -10.98 -5.32
N TYR A 196 3.68 -11.24 -6.59
CA TYR A 196 4.43 -12.15 -7.43
C TYR A 196 4.93 -11.41 -8.67
N LYS A 197 6.25 -11.43 -8.86
CA LYS A 197 6.94 -10.83 -10.01
C LYS A 197 6.81 -11.77 -11.21
N LEU A 198 6.15 -11.28 -12.26
CA LEU A 198 5.98 -12.00 -13.52
C LEU A 198 7.16 -11.77 -14.46
N PHE A 199 7.72 -10.56 -14.44
CA PHE A 199 8.73 -10.14 -15.40
C PHE A 199 9.73 -9.17 -14.75
N SER A 200 10.99 -9.24 -15.19
CA SER A 200 12.05 -8.30 -14.78
C SER A 200 13.10 -8.14 -15.88
N LEU A 201 13.57 -6.89 -16.06
CA LEU A 201 14.73 -6.49 -16.88
C LEU A 201 15.81 -5.92 -15.97
#